data_AF-A0A849H3M9-F1
#
_entry.id   AF-A0A849H3M9-F1
#
_cell.length_a   1.000
_cell.length_b   1.000
_cell.length_c   1.000
_cell.angle_alpha   90.00
_cell.angle_beta   90.00
_cell.angle_gamma   90.00
#
_symmetry.space_group_name_H-M   'P 1'
#
loop_
_entity.id
_entity.type
_entity.pdbx_description
1 polymer ?
#
loop_
_entity_poly.entity_id
_entity_poly.type
_entity_poly.pdbx_seq_one_letter_code
_entity_poly.pdbx_strand_id
1 'polypeptide(L)'
;MAPPPLSKFEGQAPVKGLRAWAAAYAKAINSNDKTYKSAASTLTRNGLTVMPQVDGSDVGFYYPGPVPLTPTKVATSGNRSIVSTCTWTKGFVQNRKTKLPAQKRLIEGVSYTMVRDGASWKVDTLNSSKSACASVSVKGVGW
;
A
#
# COMPACT_ATOMS: atom_id res chain seq x y z
N MET A 1 5.42 -25.27 5.49
CA MET A 1 6.21 -24.44 4.54
C MET A 1 5.51 -23.10 4.39
N ALA A 2 6.23 -21.98 4.49
CA ALA A 2 5.64 -20.67 4.22
C ALA A 2 5.29 -20.54 2.73
N PRO A 3 4.21 -19.83 2.36
CA PRO A 3 3.88 -19.60 0.96
C PRO A 3 5.04 -18.84 0.27
N PRO A 4 5.27 -19.09 -1.03
CA PRO A 4 6.30 -18.38 -1.77
C PRO A 4 6.03 -16.87 -1.78
N PRO A 5 7.08 -16.02 -1.78
CA PRO A 5 6.91 -14.58 -1.79
C PRO A 5 6.16 -14.12 -3.04
N LEU A 6 5.30 -13.10 -2.88
CA LEU A 6 4.47 -12.55 -3.98
C LEU A 6 5.31 -11.93 -5.11
N SER A 7 6.55 -11.54 -4.79
CA SER A 7 7.50 -10.99 -5.74
C SER A 7 8.93 -11.37 -5.36
N LYS A 8 9.86 -11.30 -6.33
CA LYS A 8 11.30 -11.42 -6.05
C LYS A 8 11.86 -10.28 -5.20
N PHE A 9 11.07 -9.22 -4.97
CA PHE A 9 11.50 -8.01 -4.26
C PHE A 9 11.10 -8.00 -2.78
N GLU A 10 10.33 -8.98 -2.28
CA GLU A 10 9.86 -9.01 -0.88
C GLU A 10 10.99 -8.95 0.16
N GLY A 11 12.20 -9.39 -0.20
CA GLY A 11 13.37 -9.31 0.66
C GLY A 11 13.94 -7.90 0.86
N GLN A 12 13.62 -6.95 -0.03
CA GLN A 12 14.24 -5.62 -0.03
C GLN A 12 13.68 -4.71 1.06
N ALA A 13 14.55 -3.96 1.74
CA ALA A 13 14.16 -3.10 2.86
C ALA A 13 13.06 -2.05 2.51
N PRO A 14 13.10 -1.37 1.35
CA PRO A 14 12.00 -0.49 0.93
C PRO A 14 10.65 -1.21 0.80
N VAL A 15 10.65 -2.45 0.31
CA VAL A 15 9.43 -3.26 0.15
C VAL A 15 8.88 -3.68 1.50
N LYS A 16 9.73 -4.05 2.46
CA LYS A 16 9.30 -4.34 3.84
C LYS A 16 8.65 -3.11 4.49
N GLY A 17 9.22 -1.93 4.30
CA GLY A 17 8.63 -0.66 4.74
C GLY A 17 7.26 -0.41 4.10
N LEU A 18 7.14 -0.65 2.78
CA LEU A 18 5.87 -0.53 2.07
C LEU A 18 4.81 -1.53 2.57
N ARG A 19 5.19 -2.77 2.88
CA ARG A 19 4.28 -3.77 3.49
C ARG A 19 3.79 -3.33 4.86
N ALA A 20 4.69 -2.78 5.69
CA ALA A 20 4.33 -2.23 6.99
C ALA A 20 3.33 -1.07 6.86
N TRP A 21 3.57 -0.16 5.90
CA TRP A 21 2.63 0.91 5.58
C TRP A 21 1.26 0.35 5.12
N ALA A 22 1.24 -0.60 4.18
CA ALA A 22 -0.01 -1.18 3.65
C ALA A 22 -0.89 -1.78 4.76
N ALA A 23 -0.28 -2.38 5.78
CA ALA A 23 -1.00 -2.89 6.95
C ALA A 23 -1.45 -1.75 7.89
N ALA A 24 -0.57 -0.81 8.20
CA ALA A 24 -0.85 0.28 9.13
C ALA A 24 -1.92 1.25 8.60
N TYR A 25 -1.88 1.52 7.29
CA TYR A 25 -2.85 2.31 6.55
C TYR A 25 -4.24 1.66 6.57
N ALA A 26 -4.34 0.39 6.20
CA ALA A 26 -5.62 -0.33 6.20
C ALA A 26 -6.24 -0.40 7.62
N LYS A 27 -5.41 -0.49 8.67
CA LYS A 27 -5.87 -0.35 10.07
C LYS A 27 -6.37 1.06 10.39
N ALA A 28 -5.71 2.11 9.91
CA ALA A 28 -6.13 3.51 10.10
C ALA A 28 -7.51 3.76 9.47
N ILE A 29 -7.73 3.28 8.25
CA ILE A 29 -9.03 3.36 7.59
C ILE A 29 -10.08 2.59 8.40
N ASN A 30 -9.77 1.36 8.83
CA ASN A 30 -10.69 0.55 9.64
C ASN A 30 -11.11 1.22 10.95
N SER A 31 -10.22 1.96 11.60
CA SER A 31 -10.51 2.72 12.82
C SER A 31 -11.13 4.11 12.57
N ASN A 32 -11.38 4.49 11.31
CA ASN A 32 -11.78 5.86 10.93
C ASN A 32 -10.80 6.93 11.44
N ASP A 33 -9.51 6.59 11.58
CA ASP A 33 -8.48 7.52 12.01
C ASP A 33 -8.06 8.42 10.85
N LYS A 34 -8.71 9.59 10.76
CA LYS A 34 -8.41 10.63 9.77
C LYS A 34 -7.03 11.27 9.94
N THR A 35 -6.38 11.05 11.08
CA THR A 35 -5.05 11.59 11.38
C THR A 35 -3.93 10.62 11.04
N TYR A 36 -4.27 9.38 10.62
CA TYR A 36 -3.32 8.33 10.29
C TYR A 36 -2.28 8.08 11.39
N LYS A 37 -2.64 8.28 12.67
CA LYS A 37 -1.72 8.08 13.81
C LYS A 37 -1.15 6.66 13.81
N SER A 38 -1.98 5.66 13.49
CA SER A 38 -1.51 4.26 13.40
C SER A 38 -0.55 4.01 12.23
N ALA A 39 -0.56 4.85 11.20
CA ALA A 39 0.35 4.77 10.05
C ALA A 39 1.51 5.78 10.11
N ALA A 40 1.52 6.70 11.07
CA ALA A 40 2.50 7.78 11.16
C ALA A 40 3.96 7.29 11.22
N SER A 41 4.21 6.14 11.84
CA SER A 41 5.56 5.53 11.89
C SER A 41 6.04 4.99 10.54
N THR A 42 5.12 4.77 9.59
CA THR A 42 5.39 4.22 8.25
C THR A 42 5.35 5.29 7.15
N LEU A 43 5.07 6.54 7.52
CA LEU A 43 4.98 7.69 6.62
C LEU A 43 6.06 8.73 6.96
N THR A 44 6.58 9.42 5.95
CA THR A 44 7.35 10.65 6.18
C THR A 44 6.42 11.79 6.59
N ARG A 45 6.98 12.94 7.01
CA ARG A 45 6.18 14.16 7.21
C ARG A 45 5.42 14.56 5.93
N ASN A 46 6.03 14.41 4.76
CA ASN A 46 5.35 14.66 3.49
C ASN A 46 4.28 13.60 3.20
N GLY A 47 4.56 12.32 3.48
CA GLY A 47 3.60 11.23 3.36
C GLY A 47 2.32 11.49 4.16
N LEU A 48 2.45 11.96 5.40
CA LEU A 48 1.30 12.34 6.25
C LEU A 48 0.42 13.44 5.63
N THR A 49 0.98 14.33 4.83
CA THR A 49 0.24 15.39 4.12
C THR A 49 -0.40 14.86 2.83
N VAL A 50 0.28 13.98 2.11
CA VAL A 50 -0.16 13.49 0.79
C VAL A 50 -1.23 12.41 0.88
N MET A 51 -1.10 11.43 1.80
CA MET A 51 -2.02 10.28 1.86
C MET A 51 -3.50 10.68 1.97
N PRO A 52 -3.91 11.63 2.85
CA PRO A 52 -5.32 12.04 2.94
C PRO A 52 -5.94 12.53 1.61
N GLN A 53 -5.12 13.11 0.72
CA GLN A 53 -5.58 13.63 -0.58
C GLN A 53 -5.80 12.52 -1.60
N VAL A 54 -5.00 11.46 -1.52
CA VAL A 54 -5.07 10.30 -2.41
C VAL A 54 -6.22 9.37 -2.00
N ASP A 55 -6.54 9.34 -0.72
CA ASP A 55 -7.28 8.25 -0.08
C ASP A 55 -8.69 8.63 0.40
N GLY A 56 -9.14 9.85 0.13
CA GLY A 56 -10.47 10.32 0.50
C GLY A 56 -11.61 9.41 0.00
N SER A 57 -11.38 8.61 -1.04
CA SER A 57 -12.34 7.64 -1.58
C SER A 57 -12.56 6.40 -0.71
N ASP A 58 -11.62 6.06 0.18
CA ASP A 58 -11.70 4.84 0.99
C ASP A 58 -12.32 5.05 2.37
N VAL A 59 -12.51 6.32 2.75
CA VAL A 59 -13.14 6.70 4.01
C VAL A 59 -14.56 6.14 4.08
N GLY A 60 -14.86 5.42 5.17
CA GLY A 60 -16.16 4.78 5.38
C GLY A 60 -16.24 3.32 4.92
N PHE A 61 -15.23 2.80 4.21
CA PHE A 61 -15.13 1.38 3.90
C PHE A 61 -14.32 0.61 4.95
N TYR A 62 -14.24 -0.71 4.76
CA TYR A 62 -13.51 -1.66 5.59
C TYR A 62 -12.48 -2.41 4.75
N TYR A 63 -11.23 -2.41 5.20
CA TYR A 63 -10.18 -3.26 4.68
C TYR A 63 -10.23 -4.64 5.36
N PRO A 64 -10.43 -5.74 4.61
CA PRO A 64 -10.39 -7.09 5.17
C PRO A 64 -8.97 -7.58 5.48
N GLY A 65 -7.94 -6.84 5.06
CA GLY A 65 -6.53 -7.07 5.33
C GLY A 65 -5.66 -5.91 4.85
N PRO A 66 -4.32 -6.05 4.84
CA PRO A 66 -3.41 -5.05 4.28
C PRO A 66 -3.73 -4.71 2.82
N VAL A 67 -3.35 -3.51 2.37
CA VAL A 67 -3.47 -3.12 0.95
C VAL A 67 -2.79 -4.17 0.05
N PRO A 68 -3.52 -4.83 -0.87
CA PRO A 68 -2.93 -5.87 -1.71
C PRO A 68 -2.10 -5.24 -2.81
N LEU A 69 -0.81 -5.54 -2.77
CA LEU A 69 0.14 -5.08 -3.78
C LEU A 69 1.16 -6.16 -4.10
N THR A 70 1.70 -6.11 -5.31
CA THR A 70 2.81 -6.95 -5.77
C THR A 70 3.88 -6.03 -6.34
N PRO A 71 5.06 -5.92 -5.71
CA PRO A 71 6.18 -5.17 -6.25
C PRO A 71 6.66 -5.75 -7.58
N THR A 72 6.87 -4.88 -8.56
CA THR A 72 7.32 -5.24 -9.92
C THR A 72 8.69 -4.67 -10.26
N LYS A 73 9.11 -3.59 -9.58
CA LYS A 73 10.43 -2.99 -9.70
C LYS A 73 10.81 -2.24 -8.43
N VAL A 74 12.08 -2.27 -8.08
CA VAL A 74 12.66 -1.41 -7.04
C VAL A 74 13.89 -0.73 -7.62
N ALA A 75 13.94 0.60 -7.51
CA ALA A 75 15.08 1.41 -7.91
C ALA A 75 15.50 2.29 -6.74
N THR A 76 16.67 2.05 -6.17
CA THR A 76 17.18 2.75 -4.98
C THR A 76 18.37 3.61 -5.34
N SER A 77 18.37 4.86 -4.88
CA SER A 77 19.48 5.80 -4.98
C SER A 77 19.62 6.56 -3.66
N GLY A 78 20.74 6.34 -2.96
CA GLY A 78 20.98 6.91 -1.64
C GLY A 78 19.89 6.55 -0.62
N ASN A 79 19.27 7.57 -0.03
CA ASN A 79 18.19 7.42 0.95
C ASN A 79 16.79 7.37 0.31
N ARG A 80 16.67 7.27 -1.02
CA ARG A 80 15.39 7.26 -1.73
C ARG A 80 15.25 5.97 -2.55
N SER A 81 14.05 5.42 -2.59
CA SER A 81 13.74 4.25 -3.40
C SER A 81 12.38 4.40 -4.06
N ILE A 82 12.26 4.03 -5.32
CA ILE A 82 10.98 3.94 -6.02
C ILE A 82 10.60 2.46 -6.08
N VAL A 83 9.48 2.12 -5.45
CA VAL A 83 8.89 0.78 -5.50
C VAL A 83 7.69 0.86 -6.43
N SER A 84 7.85 0.35 -7.66
CA SER A 84 6.74 0.17 -8.59
C SER A 84 6.00 -1.12 -8.23
N THR A 85 4.68 -1.07 -8.24
CA THR A 85 3.80 -2.16 -7.85
C THR A 85 2.63 -2.29 -8.81
N CYS A 86 2.02 -3.47 -8.82
CA CYS A 86 0.63 -3.62 -9.18
C CYS A 86 -0.19 -3.72 -7.90
N THR A 87 -1.14 -2.80 -7.72
CA THR A 87 -1.94 -2.67 -6.50
C THR A 87 -3.41 -2.93 -6.83
N TRP A 88 -4.11 -3.65 -5.96
CA TRP A 88 -5.56 -3.85 -6.05
C TRP A 88 -6.27 -2.59 -5.53
N THR A 89 -6.46 -1.61 -6.42
CA THR A 89 -6.93 -0.25 -6.09
C THR A 89 -8.44 -0.17 -5.87
N LYS A 90 -9.26 -1.02 -6.50
CA LYS A 90 -10.73 -1.04 -6.28
C LYS A 90 -11.26 -2.44 -6.04
N GLY A 91 -12.28 -2.56 -5.21
CA GLY A 91 -12.98 -3.82 -4.95
C GLY A 91 -12.26 -4.79 -4.00
N PHE A 92 -11.16 -4.35 -3.37
CA PHE A 92 -10.62 -5.04 -2.20
C PHE A 92 -11.29 -4.57 -0.91
N VAL A 93 -11.49 -3.26 -0.78
CA VAL A 93 -12.26 -2.68 0.33
C VAL A 93 -13.71 -3.13 0.25
N GLN A 94 -14.31 -3.32 1.43
CA GLN A 94 -15.65 -3.82 1.62
C GLN A 94 -16.55 -2.74 2.20
N ASN A 95 -17.83 -2.81 1.87
CA ASN A 95 -18.87 -2.10 2.61
C ASN A 95 -18.89 -2.56 4.07
N ARG A 96 -18.79 -1.62 5.02
CA ARG A 96 -18.72 -1.95 6.46
C ARG A 96 -19.89 -2.81 6.96
N LYS A 97 -21.10 -2.53 6.47
CA LYS A 97 -22.34 -3.22 6.86
C LYS A 97 -22.49 -4.58 6.19
N THR A 98 -22.36 -4.64 4.86
CA THR A 98 -22.67 -5.86 4.11
C THR A 98 -21.49 -6.81 3.97
N LYS A 99 -20.27 -6.35 4.28
CA LYS A 99 -19.00 -7.09 4.08
C LYS A 99 -18.73 -7.50 2.63
N LEU A 100 -19.53 -7.01 1.68
CA LEU A 100 -19.32 -7.23 0.25
C LEU A 100 -18.33 -6.19 -0.30
N PRO A 101 -17.57 -6.52 -1.37
CA PRO A 101 -16.72 -5.56 -2.07
C PRO A 101 -17.46 -4.27 -2.40
N ALA A 102 -16.85 -3.12 -2.10
CA ALA A 102 -17.47 -1.81 -2.34
C ALA A 102 -17.53 -1.46 -3.84
N GLN A 103 -16.63 -2.03 -4.63
CA GLN A 103 -16.44 -1.72 -6.04
C GLN A 103 -16.03 -2.99 -6.80
N LYS A 104 -16.04 -2.93 -8.14
CA LYS A 104 -15.49 -3.99 -8.98
C LYS A 104 -13.97 -4.05 -8.81
N ARG A 105 -13.41 -5.26 -8.90
CA ARG A 105 -11.96 -5.51 -8.81
C ARG A 105 -11.22 -4.73 -9.90
N LEU A 106 -10.29 -3.87 -9.49
CA LEU A 106 -9.37 -3.15 -10.37
C LEU A 106 -7.94 -3.29 -9.82
N ILE A 107 -6.99 -3.62 -10.71
CA ILE A 107 -5.56 -3.65 -10.41
C ILE A 107 -4.87 -2.66 -11.34
N GLU A 108 -4.12 -1.74 -10.74
CA GLU A 108 -3.42 -0.68 -11.45
C GLU A 108 -1.97 -0.57 -11.01
N GLY A 109 -1.16 0.04 -11.89
CA GLY A 109 0.21 0.40 -11.57
C GLY A 109 0.23 1.53 -10.53
N VAL A 110 0.98 1.33 -9.46
CA VAL A 110 1.24 2.38 -8.46
C VAL A 110 2.72 2.40 -8.14
N SER A 111 3.32 3.59 -8.18
CA SER A 111 4.70 3.81 -7.77
C SER A 111 4.75 4.54 -6.44
N TYR A 112 5.38 3.91 -5.46
CA TYR A 112 5.62 4.46 -4.14
C TYR A 112 7.03 5.01 -4.07
N THR A 113 7.15 6.28 -3.71
CA THR A 113 8.44 6.80 -3.24
C THR A 113 8.59 6.42 -1.78
N MET A 114 9.67 5.70 -1.50
CA MET A 114 10.14 5.38 -0.17
C MET A 114 11.34 6.27 0.17
N VAL A 115 11.37 6.81 1.38
CA VAL A 115 12.53 7.54 1.94
C VAL A 115 13.03 6.80 3.17
N ARG A 116 14.35 6.69 3.27
CA ARG A 116 15.02 6.12 4.44
C ARG A 116 15.13 7.19 5.51
N ASP A 117 14.51 6.93 6.65
CA ASP A 117 14.54 7.76 7.85
C ASP A 117 15.05 6.90 9.02
N GLY A 118 16.30 7.14 9.41
CA GLY A 118 17.05 6.25 10.30
C GLY A 118 17.18 4.83 9.73
N ALA A 119 16.78 3.84 10.53
CA ALA A 119 16.82 2.43 10.14
C ALA A 119 15.62 1.98 9.27
N SER A 120 14.61 2.84 9.10
CA SER A 120 13.33 2.46 8.48
C SER A 120 13.13 3.11 7.12
N TRP A 121 12.41 2.42 6.24
CA TRP A 121 11.91 2.98 4.98
C TRP A 121 10.45 3.34 5.14
N LYS A 122 10.11 4.60 4.82
CA LYS A 122 8.78 5.17 5.00
C LYS A 122 8.23 5.65 3.66
N VAL A 123 6.91 5.58 3.50
CA VAL A 123 6.22 6.09 2.31
C VAL A 123 6.23 7.62 2.36
N ASP A 124 6.69 8.23 1.27
CA ASP A 124 6.81 9.68 1.12
C ASP A 124 5.76 10.27 0.18
N THR A 125 5.49 9.57 -0.92
CA THR A 125 4.44 9.89 -1.89
C THR A 125 4.09 8.65 -2.69
N LEU A 126 2.93 8.64 -3.34
CA LEU A 126 2.53 7.60 -4.27
C LEU A 126 1.90 8.24 -5.50
N ASN A 127 2.07 7.61 -6.65
CA ASN A 127 1.52 8.09 -7.92
C ASN A 127 0.98 6.92 -8.73
N SER A 128 -0.14 7.12 -9.43
CA SER A 128 -0.59 6.19 -10.46
C SER A 128 0.49 6.06 -11.53
N SER A 129 0.83 4.83 -11.90
CA SER A 129 1.78 4.56 -12.99
C SER A 129 1.07 3.83 -14.13
N LYS A 130 1.51 4.09 -15.37
CA LYS A 130 1.02 3.39 -16.58
C LYS A 130 1.56 1.95 -16.70
N SER A 131 1.91 1.30 -15.58
CA SER A 131 2.51 -0.03 -15.58
C SER A 131 1.46 -1.08 -15.99
N ALA A 132 1.82 -1.95 -16.93
CA ALA A 132 0.95 -3.05 -17.34
C ALA A 132 0.87 -4.11 -16.23
N CYS A 133 -0.30 -4.24 -15.60
CA CYS A 133 -0.54 -5.19 -14.50
C CYS A 133 -1.27 -6.48 -14.91
N ALA A 134 -1.58 -6.64 -16.20
CA ALA A 134 -2.39 -7.75 -16.71
C ALA A 134 -1.82 -9.15 -16.38
N SER A 135 -0.50 -9.30 -16.36
CA SER A 135 0.19 -10.57 -16.06
C SER A 135 0.67 -10.69 -14.60
N VAL A 136 0.43 -9.68 -13.75
CA VAL A 136 0.94 -9.67 -12.38
C VAL A 136 -0.12 -10.20 -11.42
N SER A 137 0.21 -11.29 -10.73
CA SER A 137 -0.65 -11.81 -9.67
C SER A 137 -0.62 -10.87 -8.46
N VAL A 138 -1.77 -10.31 -8.10
CA VAL A 138 -1.98 -9.54 -6.87
C VAL A 138 -2.95 -10.31 -5.99
N LYS A 139 -2.50 -10.67 -4.78
CA LYS A 139 -3.27 -11.45 -3.81
C LYS A 139 -3.64 -10.58 -2.61
N GLY A 140 -4.94 -10.51 -2.31
CA GLY A 140 -5.42 -10.02 -1.02
C GLY A 140 -5.27 -11.10 0.04
N VAL A 141 -4.89 -10.71 1.25
CA VAL A 141 -4.85 -11.58 2.44
C VAL A 141 -5.76 -10.99 3.51
N GLY A 142 -6.30 -11.83 4.39
CA GLY A 142 -7.06 -11.38 5.56
C GLY A 142 -6.15 -10.89 6.69
N TRP A 143 -6.73 -10.22 7.69
CA TRP A 143 -6.08 -9.93 8.98
C TRP A 143 -5.77 -11.19 9.80
#